data_AF-A0A7V9TIE2-F1
#
_entry.id   AF-A0A7V9TIE2-F1
#
_cell.length_a   1.000
_cell.length_b   1.000
_cell.length_c   1.000
_cell.angle_alpha   90.00
_cell.angle_beta   90.00
_cell.angle_gamma   90.00
#
_symmetry.space_group_name_H-M   'P 1'
#
loop_
_entity.id
_entity.type
_entity.pdbx_description
1 polymer ?
#
loop_
_entity_poly.entity_id
_entity_poly.type
_entity_poly.pdbx_seq_one_letter_code
_entity_poly.pdbx_strand_id
1 'polypeptide(L)'
;MNGDRVLYTAPVAIGKSVILKWEDREWNFATPRGRRSVLGKEKNPVWVPPDWHYVELALAQGWQLEAVTRGKPFPLSDGSRVTVRGRSIGRSLPDGSFIAVPTGEEAVFEGTLFMPPIGSDNRRIPGELGRFKIDLGDGYYFHGTPYEQSIGTASTHGCLRLVDADIEHLYQSVAVGTPVFIY
;
A
#
# COMPACT_ATOMS: atom_id res chain seq x y z
N MET A 1 17.58 -20.74 -25.52
CA MET A 1 16.68 -21.69 -24.84
C MET A 1 15.33 -21.56 -25.51
N ASN A 2 14.81 -22.64 -26.13
CA ASN A 2 13.45 -22.64 -26.69
C ASN A 2 12.45 -22.62 -25.53
N GLY A 3 11.68 -21.55 -25.42
CA GLY A 3 10.85 -21.20 -24.26
C GLY A 3 9.41 -21.70 -24.33
N ASP A 4 9.13 -22.76 -25.09
CA ASP A 4 7.76 -23.12 -25.49
C ASP A 4 7.00 -23.99 -24.47
N ARG A 5 7.61 -24.25 -23.30
CA ARG A 5 6.97 -25.03 -22.25
C ARG A 5 6.52 -24.12 -21.12
N VAL A 6 5.20 -24.04 -20.94
CA VAL A 6 4.60 -23.49 -19.73
C VAL A 6 4.96 -24.41 -18.56
N LEU A 7 5.67 -23.86 -17.57
CA LEU A 7 6.03 -24.58 -16.34
C LEU A 7 4.93 -24.49 -15.29
N TYR A 8 4.18 -23.39 -15.29
CA TYR A 8 3.15 -23.10 -14.32
C TYR A 8 2.15 -22.07 -14.85
N THR A 9 0.86 -22.29 -14.54
CA THR A 9 -0.23 -21.36 -14.86
C THR A 9 -1.02 -21.11 -13.58
N ALA A 10 -1.27 -19.85 -13.28
CA ALA A 10 -2.04 -19.42 -12.13
C ALA A 10 -2.98 -18.27 -12.49
N PRO A 11 -4.18 -18.21 -11.89
CA PRO A 11 -5.03 -17.03 -11.98
C PRO A 11 -4.42 -15.87 -11.18
N VAL A 12 -4.66 -14.64 -11.66
CA VAL A 12 -4.22 -13.41 -10.99
C VAL A 12 -5.39 -12.43 -10.87
N ALA A 13 -5.38 -11.61 -9.83
CA ALA A 13 -6.16 -10.38 -9.79
C ALA A 13 -5.31 -9.19 -10.23
N ILE A 14 -5.93 -8.26 -10.96
CA ILE A 14 -5.27 -7.11 -11.60
C ILE A 14 -5.88 -5.79 -11.16
N GLY A 15 -5.27 -4.70 -11.63
CA GLY A 15 -5.72 -3.34 -11.38
C GLY A 15 -7.13 -3.08 -11.88
N LYS A 16 -7.93 -2.39 -11.05
CA LYS A 16 -9.32 -2.00 -11.36
C LYS A 16 -9.46 -0.99 -12.52
N SER A 17 -8.36 -0.48 -13.07
CA SER A 17 -8.35 0.49 -14.18
C SER A 17 -9.18 1.75 -13.91
N VAL A 18 -9.26 2.15 -12.63
CA VAL A 18 -9.91 3.38 -12.16
C VAL A 18 -8.86 4.47 -12.03
N ILE A 19 -9.24 5.70 -12.38
CA ILE A 19 -8.43 6.89 -12.13
C ILE A 19 -8.96 7.57 -10.87
N LEU A 20 -8.10 7.71 -9.86
CA LEU A 20 -8.37 8.53 -8.68
C LEU A 20 -7.68 9.87 -8.84
N LYS A 21 -8.42 10.96 -8.62
CA LYS A 21 -7.87 12.33 -8.62
C LYS A 21 -8.11 12.97 -7.26
N TRP A 22 -7.10 13.66 -6.76
CA TRP A 22 -7.21 14.47 -5.54
C TRP A 22 -6.18 15.59 -5.60
N GLU A 23 -6.65 16.83 -5.45
CA GLU A 23 -5.87 18.04 -5.73
C GLU A 23 -5.20 17.95 -7.13
N ASP A 24 -3.90 18.20 -7.21
CA ASP A 24 -3.10 18.10 -8.44
C ASP A 24 -2.55 16.68 -8.69
N ARG A 25 -2.95 15.69 -7.88
CA ARG A 25 -2.47 14.31 -7.98
C ARG A 25 -3.47 13.43 -8.71
N GLU A 26 -2.93 12.52 -9.51
CA GLU A 26 -3.69 11.52 -10.24
C GLU A 26 -3.02 10.15 -10.08
N TRP A 27 -3.82 9.13 -9.73
CA TRP A 27 -3.39 7.74 -9.70
C TRP A 27 -4.20 6.93 -10.69
N ASN A 28 -3.50 6.24 -11.59
CA ASN A 28 -4.08 5.28 -12.50
C ASN A 28 -3.89 3.87 -11.93
N PHE A 29 -4.99 3.22 -11.57
CA PHE A 29 -5.01 1.87 -11.01
C PHE A 29 -5.10 0.76 -12.07
N ALA A 30 -4.62 1.03 -13.28
CA ALA A 30 -4.39 -0.02 -14.27
C ALA A 30 -3.11 -0.80 -13.95
N THR A 31 -3.13 -2.11 -14.22
CA THR A 31 -1.88 -2.89 -14.23
C THR A 31 -1.05 -2.47 -15.45
N PRO A 32 0.23 -2.11 -15.27
CA PRO A 32 1.04 -1.56 -16.34
C PRO A 32 1.41 -2.65 -17.35
N ARG A 33 1.11 -2.41 -18.62
CA ARG A 33 1.51 -3.29 -19.72
C ARG A 33 2.98 -3.06 -20.10
N GLY A 34 3.63 -4.08 -20.65
CA GLY A 34 5.00 -4.01 -21.17
C GLY A 34 5.99 -4.93 -20.45
N ARG A 35 7.27 -4.69 -20.73
CA ARG A 35 8.38 -5.47 -20.18
C ARG A 35 8.83 -4.89 -18.84
N ARG A 36 8.95 -5.75 -17.84
CA ARG A 36 9.49 -5.49 -16.51
C ARG A 36 10.53 -6.56 -16.16
N SER A 37 11.09 -6.48 -14.97
CA SER A 37 11.99 -7.49 -14.41
C SER A 37 11.76 -7.63 -12.92
N VAL A 38 12.03 -8.81 -12.38
CA VAL A 38 12.06 -9.03 -10.94
C VAL A 38 13.23 -8.23 -10.34
N LEU A 39 12.94 -7.21 -9.54
CA LEU A 39 13.94 -6.34 -8.91
C LEU A 39 14.31 -6.81 -7.50
N GLY A 40 13.38 -7.45 -6.81
CA GLY A 40 13.55 -7.84 -5.42
C GLY A 40 12.47 -8.83 -4.98
N LYS A 41 12.72 -9.49 -3.85
CA LYS A 41 11.87 -10.56 -3.31
C LYS A 41 11.87 -10.46 -1.80
N GLU A 42 10.70 -10.53 -1.18
CA GLU A 42 10.52 -10.40 0.27
C GLU A 42 9.56 -11.46 0.82
N LYS A 43 9.91 -12.04 1.98
CA LYS A 43 9.02 -12.92 2.77
C LYS A 43 8.39 -12.13 3.89
N ASN A 44 7.13 -12.45 4.21
CA ASN A 44 6.31 -11.75 5.20
C ASN A 44 6.37 -10.22 5.03
N PRO A 45 6.11 -9.71 3.82
CA PRO A 45 6.21 -8.28 3.52
C PRO A 45 5.26 -7.46 4.39
N VAL A 46 5.72 -6.28 4.79
CA VAL A 46 4.88 -5.26 5.43
C VAL A 46 4.33 -4.34 4.35
N TRP A 47 3.00 -4.18 4.29
CA TRP A 47 2.41 -3.18 3.42
C TRP A 47 2.64 -1.79 3.99
N VAL A 48 3.01 -0.87 3.11
CA VAL A 48 3.12 0.55 3.42
C VAL A 48 2.05 1.27 2.62
N PRO A 49 0.91 1.64 3.24
CA PRO A 49 -0.17 2.31 2.54
C PRO A 49 0.33 3.55 1.80
N PRO A 50 0.15 3.62 0.47
CA PRO A 50 0.47 4.82 -0.29
C PRO A 50 -0.56 5.93 -0.03
N ASP A 51 -0.27 7.16 -0.46
CA ASP A 51 -1.15 8.31 -0.20
C ASP A 51 -2.58 8.12 -0.74
N TRP A 52 -2.74 7.44 -1.88
CA TRP A 52 -4.06 7.16 -2.46
C TRP A 52 -4.98 6.39 -1.51
N HIS A 53 -4.43 5.58 -0.59
CA HIS A 53 -5.22 4.82 0.37
C HIS A 53 -5.98 5.76 1.31
N TYR A 54 -5.28 6.77 1.83
CA TYR A 54 -5.85 7.78 2.71
C TYR A 54 -6.85 8.68 1.97
N VAL A 55 -6.59 8.95 0.69
CA VAL A 55 -7.56 9.66 -0.18
C VAL A 55 -8.84 8.86 -0.33
N GLU A 56 -8.77 7.56 -0.66
CA GLU A 56 -9.97 6.72 -0.77
C GLU A 56 -10.73 6.63 0.56
N LEU A 57 -10.03 6.48 1.69
CA LEU A 57 -10.64 6.46 3.02
C LEU A 57 -11.38 7.76 3.32
N ALA A 58 -10.73 8.91 3.13
CA ALA A 58 -11.33 10.22 3.38
C ALA A 58 -12.58 10.43 2.52
N LEU A 59 -12.50 10.12 1.22
CA LEU A 59 -13.64 10.25 0.31
C LEU A 59 -14.80 9.31 0.69
N ALA A 60 -14.51 8.06 1.05
CA ALA A 60 -15.53 7.09 1.43
C ALA A 60 -16.27 7.47 2.72
N GLN A 61 -15.58 8.11 3.67
CA GLN A 61 -16.13 8.51 4.96
C GLN A 61 -16.64 9.96 4.98
N GLY A 62 -16.41 10.73 3.92
CA GLY A 62 -16.74 12.16 3.87
C GLY A 62 -15.87 13.01 4.81
N TRP A 63 -14.65 12.58 5.11
CA TRP A 63 -13.70 13.32 5.94
C TRP A 63 -12.89 14.32 5.11
N GLN A 64 -12.45 15.40 5.77
CA GLN A 64 -11.35 16.20 5.25
C GLN A 64 -10.05 15.37 5.31
N LEU A 65 -9.05 15.74 4.50
CA LEU A 65 -7.77 15.04 4.45
C LEU A 65 -6.63 16.03 4.61
N GLU A 66 -5.73 15.76 5.55
CA GLU A 66 -4.54 16.58 5.78
C GLU A 66 -3.27 15.72 5.81
N ALA A 67 -2.27 16.11 5.03
CA ALA A 67 -0.99 15.43 4.98
C ALA A 67 -0.08 15.89 6.13
N VAL A 68 0.27 14.99 7.05
CA VAL A 68 1.11 15.35 8.20
C VAL A 68 2.58 15.40 7.82
N THR A 69 3.18 16.56 8.02
CA THR A 69 4.62 16.78 7.83
C THR A 69 5.35 16.75 9.16
N ARG A 70 6.45 15.99 9.24
CA ARG A 70 7.29 15.93 10.45
C ARG A 70 7.78 17.33 10.82
N GLY A 71 7.68 17.68 12.10
CA GLY A 71 8.07 19.01 12.60
C GLY A 71 7.07 20.14 12.32
N LYS A 72 5.96 19.88 11.61
CA LYS A 72 4.88 20.85 11.36
C LYS A 72 3.60 20.40 12.08
N PRO A 73 3.42 20.72 13.36
CA PRO A 73 2.23 20.33 14.11
C PRO A 73 0.98 21.09 13.65
N PHE A 74 -0.15 20.38 13.54
CA PHE A 74 -1.45 20.92 13.18
C PHE A 74 -2.25 21.24 14.45
N PRO A 75 -2.67 22.49 14.70
CA PRO A 75 -3.45 22.85 15.87
C PRO A 75 -4.89 22.33 15.78
N LEU A 76 -5.43 21.85 16.90
CA LEU A 76 -6.84 21.47 17.08
C LEU A 76 -7.59 22.51 17.92
N SER A 77 -8.92 22.49 17.89
CA SER A 77 -9.77 23.50 18.53
C SER A 77 -9.65 23.54 20.07
N ASP A 78 -9.28 22.42 20.68
CA ASP A 78 -9.08 22.30 22.13
C ASP A 78 -7.66 22.65 22.63
N GLY A 79 -6.85 23.27 21.76
CA GLY A 79 -5.49 23.69 22.08
C GLY A 79 -4.44 22.58 22.00
N SER A 80 -4.84 21.34 21.78
CA SER A 80 -3.91 20.26 21.43
C SER A 80 -3.45 20.35 19.97
N ARG A 81 -2.51 19.49 19.57
CA ARG A 81 -1.94 19.50 18.22
C ARG A 81 -1.75 18.08 17.69
N VAL A 82 -2.11 17.84 16.44
CA VAL A 82 -1.68 16.62 15.73
C VAL A 82 -0.22 16.81 15.32
N THR A 83 0.63 15.86 15.70
CA THR A 83 2.07 15.92 15.41
C THR A 83 2.65 14.53 15.24
N VAL A 84 3.91 14.47 14.82
CA VAL A 84 4.69 13.24 14.75
C VAL A 84 5.83 13.33 15.76
N ARG A 85 5.86 12.38 16.71
CA ARG A 85 6.95 12.22 17.67
C ARG A 85 7.64 10.89 17.41
N GLY A 86 8.93 10.92 17.09
CA GLY A 86 9.65 9.73 16.64
C GLY A 86 9.05 9.19 15.34
N ARG A 87 8.52 7.95 15.36
CA ARG A 87 7.91 7.29 14.19
C ARG A 87 6.38 7.25 14.24
N SER A 88 5.75 7.80 15.29
CA SER A 88 4.32 7.73 15.51
C SER A 88 3.65 9.08 15.30
N ILE A 89 2.52 9.08 14.59
CA ILE A 89 1.56 10.19 14.62
C ILE A 89 0.77 10.14 15.93
N GLY A 90 0.37 11.29 16.42
CA GLY A 90 -0.39 11.37 17.66
C GLY A 90 -0.80 12.79 17.98
N ARG A 91 -1.42 12.91 19.15
CA ARG A 91 -1.93 14.14 19.69
C ARG A 91 -1.03 14.62 20.82
N SER A 92 -0.43 15.79 20.66
CA SER A 92 0.27 16.51 21.72
C SER A 92 -0.71 17.40 22.48
N LEU A 93 -0.83 17.19 23.78
CA LEU A 93 -1.70 17.98 24.65
C LEU A 93 -1.01 19.26 25.14
N PRO A 94 -1.76 20.27 25.63
CA PRO A 94 -1.20 21.52 26.14
C PRO A 94 -0.21 21.34 27.31
N ASP A 95 -0.35 20.27 28.09
CA ASP A 95 0.55 19.91 29.19
C ASP A 95 1.88 19.28 28.72
N GLY A 96 2.07 19.12 27.40
CA GLY A 96 3.27 18.55 26.79
C GLY A 96 3.25 17.02 26.64
N SER A 97 2.24 16.34 27.18
CA SER A 97 2.04 14.90 26.99
C SER A 97 1.71 14.57 25.52
N PHE A 98 1.97 13.32 25.13
CA PHE A 98 1.75 12.85 23.76
C PHE A 98 1.02 11.51 23.78
N ILE A 99 -0.11 11.46 23.09
CA ILE A 99 -0.92 10.27 22.90
C ILE A 99 -0.73 9.81 21.46
N ALA A 100 0.00 8.72 21.28
CA ALA A 100 0.18 8.12 19.95
C ALA A 100 -1.14 7.55 19.45
N VAL A 101 -1.42 7.73 18.15
CA VAL A 101 -2.47 6.94 17.48
C VAL A 101 -1.94 5.51 17.37
N PRO A 102 -2.69 4.50 17.84
CA PRO A 102 -2.30 3.10 17.72
C PRO A 102 -1.99 2.72 16.27
N THR A 103 -1.05 1.80 16.08
CA THR A 103 -0.79 1.24 14.75
C THR A 103 -1.99 0.41 14.31
N GLY A 104 -2.51 0.66 13.10
CA GLY A 104 -3.73 0.03 12.59
C GLY A 104 -5.00 0.85 12.80
N GLU A 105 -4.91 1.99 13.50
CA GLU A 105 -6.00 2.96 13.62
C GLU A 105 -5.71 4.21 12.78
N GLU A 106 -6.78 4.79 12.24
CA GLU A 106 -6.70 6.04 11.48
C GLU A 106 -6.66 7.26 12.40
N ALA A 107 -5.77 8.19 12.09
CA ALA A 107 -5.60 9.42 12.86
C ALA A 107 -6.70 10.44 12.48
N VAL A 108 -7.92 10.24 12.98
CA VAL A 108 -9.06 11.12 12.69
C VAL A 108 -9.33 12.05 13.86
N PHE A 109 -9.23 13.35 13.63
CA PHE A 109 -9.55 14.39 14.61
C PHE A 109 -10.41 15.46 13.95
N GLU A 110 -11.49 15.88 14.62
CA GLU A 110 -12.36 16.99 14.16
C GLU A 110 -12.88 16.80 12.72
N GLY A 111 -13.20 15.55 12.34
CA GLY A 111 -13.67 15.22 10.98
C GLY A 111 -12.60 15.26 9.89
N THR A 112 -11.33 15.38 10.28
CA THR A 112 -10.16 15.37 9.39
C THR A 112 -9.36 14.09 9.60
N LEU A 113 -9.13 13.36 8.52
CA LEU A 113 -8.16 12.27 8.47
C LEU A 113 -6.76 12.86 8.28
N PHE A 114 -5.87 12.60 9.23
CA PHE A 114 -4.48 13.03 9.18
C PHE A 114 -3.61 11.91 8.61
N MET A 115 -3.29 12.03 7.33
CA MET A 115 -2.44 11.08 6.61
C MET A 115 -1.03 11.10 7.22
N PRO A 116 -0.57 9.99 7.85
CA PRO A 116 0.75 9.94 8.47
C PRO A 116 1.85 10.13 7.42
N PRO A 117 3.04 10.63 7.76
CA PRO A 117 4.14 10.70 6.79
C PRO A 117 4.64 9.29 6.41
N ILE A 118 5.20 9.17 5.21
CA ILE A 118 5.93 7.96 4.79
C ILE A 118 7.03 7.64 5.82
N GLY A 119 7.19 6.34 6.09
CA GLY A 119 8.13 5.82 7.07
C GLY A 119 7.67 5.92 8.53
N SER A 120 6.46 6.44 8.81
CA SER A 120 5.82 6.28 10.13
C SER A 120 5.44 4.82 10.40
N ASP A 121 5.29 4.45 11.66
CA ASP A 121 4.83 3.11 12.04
C ASP A 121 3.32 2.95 11.80
N ASN A 122 2.58 4.06 11.74
CA ASN A 122 1.16 4.07 11.36
C ASN A 122 0.93 3.68 9.88
N ARG A 123 1.98 3.70 9.05
CA ARG A 123 1.96 3.17 7.68
C ARG A 123 2.55 1.77 7.58
N ARG A 124 2.59 0.97 8.64
CA ARG A 124 3.17 -0.39 8.59
C ARG A 124 2.09 -1.41 8.94
N ILE A 125 1.51 -2.03 7.91
CA ILE A 125 0.44 -3.01 8.07
C ILE A 125 0.95 -4.39 7.64
N PRO A 126 1.30 -5.28 8.59
CA PRO A 126 1.74 -6.63 8.27
C PRO A 126 0.56 -7.48 7.77
N GLY A 127 0.83 -8.40 6.84
CA GLY A 127 -0.14 -9.40 6.37
C GLY A 127 -0.95 -9.02 5.12
N GLU A 128 -1.11 -7.73 4.81
CA GLU A 128 -1.92 -7.25 3.67
C GLU A 128 -1.37 -7.66 2.29
N LEU A 129 -0.07 -7.97 2.19
CA LEU A 129 0.56 -8.46 0.96
C LEU A 129 0.77 -9.98 0.95
N GLY A 130 0.11 -10.71 1.85
CA GLY A 130 0.29 -12.15 2.03
C GLY A 130 1.71 -12.52 2.47
N ARG A 131 2.10 -13.78 2.24
CA ARG A 131 3.38 -14.31 2.73
C ARG A 131 4.59 -13.95 1.88
N PHE A 132 4.38 -13.56 0.62
CA PHE A 132 5.45 -13.32 -0.35
C PHE A 132 5.15 -12.10 -1.23
N LYS A 133 6.19 -11.32 -1.53
CA LYS A 133 6.16 -10.20 -2.48
C LYS A 133 7.35 -10.29 -3.42
N ILE A 134 7.13 -10.00 -4.70
CA ILE A 134 8.13 -9.88 -5.75
C ILE A 134 7.99 -8.49 -6.37
N ASP A 135 9.07 -7.72 -6.36
CA ASP A 135 9.13 -6.35 -6.86
C ASP A 135 9.33 -6.30 -8.38
N LEU A 136 8.48 -5.54 -9.07
CA LEU A 136 8.51 -5.33 -10.52
C LEU A 136 8.88 -3.88 -10.91
N GLY A 137 9.22 -3.05 -9.93
CA GLY A 137 9.51 -1.63 -10.10
C GLY A 137 8.26 -0.74 -10.07
N ASP A 138 8.49 0.55 -9.88
CA ASP A 138 7.48 1.63 -9.89
C ASP A 138 6.29 1.40 -8.92
N GLY A 139 6.51 0.65 -7.84
CA GLY A 139 5.45 0.34 -6.86
C GLY A 139 4.51 -0.79 -7.29
N TYR A 140 4.83 -1.55 -8.33
CA TYR A 140 4.07 -2.72 -8.77
C TYR A 140 4.71 -4.02 -8.29
N TYR A 141 3.88 -4.93 -7.80
CA TYR A 141 4.31 -6.19 -7.20
C TYR A 141 3.53 -7.37 -7.77
N PHE A 142 4.18 -8.54 -7.80
CA PHE A 142 3.45 -9.78 -7.55
C PHE A 142 3.40 -10.00 -6.04
N HIS A 143 2.22 -10.26 -5.47
CA HIS A 143 2.11 -10.53 -4.05
C HIS A 143 0.97 -11.49 -3.72
N GLY A 144 1.05 -12.11 -2.54
CA GLY A 144 -0.01 -12.95 -1.99
C GLY A 144 -1.20 -12.13 -1.50
N THR A 145 -2.19 -12.79 -0.91
CA THR A 145 -3.35 -12.11 -0.32
C THR A 145 -3.98 -12.97 0.76
N PRO A 146 -4.44 -12.38 1.87
CA PRO A 146 -5.34 -13.09 2.79
C PRO A 146 -6.76 -13.23 2.22
N TYR A 147 -7.09 -12.47 1.16
CA TYR A 147 -8.41 -12.44 0.52
C TYR A 147 -8.46 -13.30 -0.74
N GLU A 148 -8.43 -14.62 -0.60
CA GLU A 148 -8.37 -15.54 -1.75
C GLU A 148 -9.55 -15.38 -2.72
N GLN A 149 -10.74 -14.98 -2.23
CA GLN A 149 -11.91 -14.76 -3.10
C GLN A 149 -11.73 -13.57 -4.07
N SER A 150 -10.71 -12.73 -3.87
CA SER A 150 -10.43 -11.60 -4.78
C SER A 150 -9.70 -12.01 -6.06
N ILE A 151 -9.16 -13.23 -6.14
CA ILE A 151 -8.38 -13.70 -7.29
C ILE A 151 -9.26 -13.89 -8.53
N GLY A 152 -8.74 -13.53 -9.71
CA GLY A 152 -9.48 -13.56 -10.98
C GLY A 152 -10.36 -12.35 -11.25
N THR A 153 -10.25 -11.29 -10.42
CA THR A 153 -11.02 -10.05 -10.56
C THR A 153 -10.11 -8.82 -10.77
N ALA A 154 -10.67 -7.75 -11.35
CA ALA A 154 -10.00 -6.45 -11.43
C ALA A 154 -10.23 -5.66 -10.13
N SER A 155 -9.52 -6.04 -9.06
CA SER A 155 -9.78 -5.55 -7.68
C SER A 155 -8.59 -4.86 -7.02
N THR A 156 -7.42 -4.84 -7.66
CA THR A 156 -6.23 -4.22 -7.07
C THR A 156 -6.07 -2.77 -7.53
N HIS A 157 -5.09 -2.08 -6.94
CA HIS A 157 -4.69 -0.73 -7.34
C HIS A 157 -3.53 -0.74 -8.36
N GLY A 158 -3.37 -1.84 -9.09
CA GLY A 158 -2.42 -2.01 -10.19
C GLY A 158 -1.43 -3.17 -10.02
N CYS A 159 -1.20 -3.61 -8.79
CA CYS A 159 -0.40 -4.82 -8.51
C CYS A 159 -1.07 -6.10 -9.02
N LEU A 160 -0.30 -7.17 -9.17
CA LEU A 160 -0.79 -8.49 -9.54
C LEU A 160 -0.85 -9.36 -8.28
N ARG A 161 -2.06 -9.76 -7.91
CA ARG A 161 -2.31 -10.52 -6.68
C ARG A 161 -2.56 -11.99 -7.03
N LEU A 162 -1.95 -12.89 -6.27
CA LEU A 162 -2.07 -14.33 -6.41
C LEU A 162 -2.51 -14.95 -5.07
N VAL A 163 -3.05 -16.17 -5.09
CA VAL A 163 -3.18 -16.96 -3.85
C VAL A 163 -1.79 -17.31 -3.30
N ASP A 164 -1.73 -17.61 -2.00
CA ASP A 164 -0.45 -17.83 -1.30
C ASP A 164 0.38 -18.97 -1.90
N ALA A 165 -0.26 -20.06 -2.33
CA ALA A 165 0.43 -21.19 -2.96
C ALA A 165 1.13 -20.81 -4.28
N ASP A 166 0.46 -19.99 -5.10
CA ASP A 166 0.93 -19.63 -6.43
C ASP A 166 2.05 -18.59 -6.35
N ILE A 167 1.94 -17.60 -5.44
CA ILE A 167 3.04 -16.65 -5.20
C ILE A 167 4.24 -17.36 -4.56
N GLU A 168 4.02 -18.35 -3.69
CA GLU A 168 5.12 -19.14 -3.13
C GLU A 168 5.86 -19.91 -4.22
N HIS A 169 5.13 -20.59 -5.11
CA HIS A 169 5.72 -21.29 -6.24
C HIS A 169 6.53 -20.33 -7.13
N LEU A 170 5.95 -19.19 -7.51
CA LEU A 170 6.64 -18.18 -8.31
C LEU A 170 7.87 -17.65 -7.58
N TYR A 171 7.74 -17.32 -6.28
CA TYR A 171 8.83 -16.86 -5.44
C TYR A 171 9.96 -17.87 -5.39
N GLN A 172 9.71 -19.17 -5.35
CA GLN A 172 10.78 -20.17 -5.33
C GLN A 172 11.42 -20.35 -6.71
N SER A 173 10.65 -20.13 -7.78
CA SER A 173 11.05 -20.48 -9.15
C SER A 173 11.78 -19.38 -9.91
N VAL A 174 11.59 -18.09 -9.56
CA VAL A 174 12.18 -16.96 -10.30
C VAL A 174 13.33 -16.29 -9.55
N ALA A 175 14.35 -15.87 -10.30
CA ALA A 175 15.48 -15.13 -9.77
C ALA A 175 15.29 -13.62 -9.93
N VAL A 176 16.04 -12.83 -9.14
CA VAL A 176 16.18 -11.40 -9.42
C VAL A 176 16.81 -11.24 -10.81
N GLY A 177 16.27 -10.32 -11.60
CA GLY A 177 16.61 -10.12 -13.01
C GLY A 177 15.75 -10.93 -13.99
N THR A 178 14.91 -11.87 -13.54
CA THR A 178 14.00 -12.60 -14.42
C THR A 178 13.08 -11.61 -15.15
N PRO A 179 12.99 -11.66 -16.50
CA PRO A 179 12.10 -10.79 -17.25
C PRO A 179 10.63 -11.14 -17.00
N VAL A 180 9.80 -10.11 -16.91
CA VAL A 180 8.35 -10.22 -16.73
C VAL A 180 7.69 -9.48 -17.88
N PHE A 181 6.68 -10.09 -18.50
CA PHE A 181 5.93 -9.48 -19.58
C PHE A 181 4.46 -9.42 -19.20
N ILE A 182 3.88 -8.23 -19.27
CA ILE A 182 2.47 -7.97 -18.98
C ILE A 182 1.80 -7.54 -20.29
N TYR A 183 0.82 -8.32 -20.73
CA TYR A 183 0.10 -8.15 -22.00
C TYR A 183 -1.37 -7.78 -21.80
#